data_AF-A0A3D0T4T3-F1
#
_entry.id   AF-A0A3D0T4T3-F1
#
_cell.length_a   1.000
_cell.length_b   1.000
_cell.length_c   1.000
_cell.angle_alpha   90.00
_cell.angle_beta   90.00
_cell.angle_gamma   90.00
#
_symmetry.space_group_name_H-M   'P 1'
#
loop_
_entity.id
_entity.type
_entity.pdbx_description
1 polymer ?
#
loop_
_entity_poly.entity_id
_entity_poly.type
_entity_poly.pdbx_seq_one_letter_code
_entity_poly.pdbx_strand_id
1 'polypeptide(L)'
;MHKKSLLTLSATLLLSVGISLSLSAATLVTNVKGYTLNEQGKLIQFKRLLVDDNGKVVSLDPNKVPAGTTKLDGHDKVLLPGLIDAHGHLLGLGGNLLEVDLRESGTMQEAAQWVAQYAMGHADQEWIKGRGWNQELWSDRSFPNAEVLD
;
A
#
# COMPACT_ATOMS: atom_id res chain seq x y z
N MET A 1 -35.13 -37.43 68.86
CA MET A 1 -34.64 -37.96 67.57
C MET A 1 -35.63 -37.52 66.50
N HIS A 2 -35.38 -36.79 65.43
CA HIS A 2 -34.21 -36.15 64.83
C HIS A 2 -34.73 -34.89 64.12
N LYS A 3 -34.12 -33.72 64.38
CA LYS A 3 -34.29 -32.52 63.57
C LYS A 3 -33.55 -32.73 62.24
N LYS A 4 -34.17 -32.39 61.10
CA LYS A 4 -33.42 -32.11 59.86
C LYS A 4 -33.82 -30.74 59.34
N SER A 5 -32.89 -29.81 59.54
CA SER A 5 -32.83 -28.47 58.97
C SER A 5 -32.56 -28.59 57.47
N LEU A 6 -33.40 -27.98 56.64
CA LEU A 6 -33.12 -27.77 55.21
C LEU A 6 -32.48 -26.39 55.08
N LEU A 7 -31.15 -26.40 54.93
CA LEU A 7 -30.36 -25.22 54.62
C LEU A 7 -30.70 -24.70 53.23
N THR A 8 -31.04 -23.43 53.18
CA THR A 8 -31.05 -22.54 52.01
C THR A 8 -29.68 -22.52 51.33
N LEU A 9 -29.64 -22.85 50.04
CA LEU A 9 -28.48 -22.61 49.18
C LEU A 9 -28.82 -21.48 48.22
N SER A 10 -28.49 -20.25 48.60
CA SER A 10 -28.58 -19.08 47.72
C SER A 10 -27.33 -19.06 46.85
N ALA A 11 -27.47 -19.37 45.57
CA ALA A 11 -26.39 -19.28 44.58
C ALA A 11 -26.33 -17.86 44.01
N THR A 12 -25.43 -17.02 44.54
CA THR A 12 -25.17 -15.69 43.99
C THR A 12 -24.28 -15.83 42.75
N LEU A 13 -24.87 -15.74 41.57
CA LEU A 13 -24.16 -15.70 40.29
C LEU A 13 -23.61 -14.28 40.07
N LEU A 14 -22.32 -14.06 40.35
CA LEU A 14 -21.61 -12.84 39.99
C LEU A 14 -21.38 -12.82 38.47
N LEU A 15 -22.24 -12.09 37.76
CA LEU A 15 -22.07 -11.80 36.33
C LEU A 15 -20.95 -10.77 36.17
N SER A 16 -19.71 -11.22 35.95
CA SER A 16 -18.61 -10.34 35.54
C SER A 16 -18.84 -9.88 34.11
N VAL A 17 -19.54 -8.75 33.94
CA VAL A 17 -19.57 -8.05 32.66
C VAL A 17 -18.18 -7.46 32.45
N GLY A 18 -17.34 -8.18 31.71
CA GLY A 18 -16.10 -7.65 31.19
C GLY A 18 -16.45 -6.57 30.16
N ILE A 19 -16.41 -5.31 30.59
CA ILE A 19 -16.45 -4.18 29.67
C ILE A 19 -15.10 -4.19 28.95
N SER A 20 -15.08 -4.77 27.75
CA SER A 20 -13.98 -4.54 26.81
C SER A 20 -14.05 -3.08 26.40
N LEU A 21 -13.24 -2.23 27.02
CA LEU A 21 -12.94 -0.90 26.50
C LEU A 21 -12.19 -1.10 25.18
N SER A 22 -12.91 -1.05 24.06
CA SER A 22 -12.29 -0.89 22.74
C SER A 22 -11.59 0.46 22.72
N LEU A 23 -10.27 0.45 22.93
CA LEU A 23 -9.44 1.61 22.72
C LEU A 23 -9.38 1.84 21.20
N SER A 24 -10.08 2.86 20.71
CA SER A 24 -10.00 3.25 19.28
C SER A 24 -8.58 3.73 19.00
N ALA A 25 -7.87 3.01 18.12
CA ALA A 25 -6.47 3.28 17.79
C ALA A 25 -6.38 4.37 16.72
N ALA A 26 -6.75 5.60 17.09
CA ALA A 26 -6.60 6.75 16.20
C ALA A 26 -5.12 7.07 15.97
N THR A 27 -4.81 7.64 14.81
CA THR A 27 -3.48 8.15 14.46
C THR A 27 -3.54 9.65 14.21
N LEU A 28 -2.72 10.41 14.91
CA LEU A 28 -2.51 11.83 14.67
C LEU A 28 -1.16 12.04 13.96
N VAL A 29 -1.22 12.45 12.71
CA VAL A 29 -0.04 12.97 11.99
C VAL A 29 0.16 14.43 12.38
N THR A 30 1.38 14.82 12.74
CA THR A 30 1.75 16.19 13.15
C THR A 30 2.91 16.72 12.34
N ASN A 31 3.17 18.03 12.42
CA ASN A 31 4.30 18.71 11.77
C ASN A 31 4.37 18.40 10.26
N VAL A 32 3.25 18.58 9.56
CA VAL A 32 3.21 18.46 8.09
C VAL A 32 2.90 19.81 7.44
N LYS A 33 3.31 19.95 6.19
CA LYS A 33 2.77 20.95 5.26
C LYS A 33 1.64 20.27 4.48
N GLY A 34 0.49 20.13 5.13
CA GLY A 34 -0.67 19.42 4.59
C GLY A 34 -1.47 20.27 3.62
N TYR A 35 -1.94 19.67 2.54
CA TYR A 35 -2.83 20.29 1.55
C TYR A 35 -3.99 19.37 1.25
N THR A 36 -5.19 19.93 1.06
CA THR A 36 -6.35 19.21 0.53
C THR A 36 -7.33 20.20 -0.11
N LEU A 37 -8.39 19.69 -0.75
CA LEU A 37 -9.51 20.51 -1.20
C LEU A 37 -10.65 20.42 -0.18
N ASN A 38 -11.33 21.54 0.06
CA ASN A 38 -12.58 21.54 0.83
C ASN A 38 -13.76 21.09 -0.07
N GLU A 39 -14.98 21.05 0.50
CA GLU A 39 -16.19 20.65 -0.21
C GLU A 39 -16.52 21.51 -1.44
N GLN A 40 -16.01 22.75 -1.50
CA GLN A 40 -16.16 23.67 -2.64
C GLN A 40 -15.00 23.56 -3.65
N GLY A 41 -14.11 22.57 -3.49
CA GLY A 41 -12.94 22.40 -4.36
C GLY A 41 -11.83 23.44 -4.14
N LYS A 42 -11.89 24.23 -3.07
CA LYS A 42 -10.85 25.22 -2.73
C LYS A 42 -9.70 24.54 -2.00
N LEU A 43 -8.48 24.85 -2.41
CA LEU A 43 -7.26 24.45 -1.72
C LEU A 43 -7.24 25.03 -0.29
N ILE A 44 -7.04 24.14 0.68
CA ILE A 44 -6.82 24.46 2.09
C ILE A 44 -5.54 23.77 2.59
N GLN A 45 -4.97 24.32 3.65
CA GLN A 45 -3.77 23.80 4.30
C GLN A 45 -4.08 23.35 5.72
N PHE A 46 -3.28 22.40 6.22
CA PHE A 46 -3.34 21.95 7.61
C PHE A 46 -1.95 21.52 8.09
N LYS A 47 -1.76 21.48 9.41
CA LYS A 47 -0.50 21.02 10.03
C LYS A 47 -0.61 19.68 10.72
N ARG A 48 -1.84 19.26 11.00
CA ARG A 48 -2.17 18.03 11.72
C ARG A 48 -3.36 17.33 11.08
N LEU A 49 -3.28 16.01 11.00
CA LEU A 49 -4.31 15.14 10.43
C LEU A 49 -4.66 14.05 11.44
N LEU A 50 -5.93 13.96 11.83
CA LEU A 50 -6.42 12.87 12.67
C LEU A 50 -7.14 11.85 11.79
N VAL A 51 -6.68 10.61 11.87
CA VAL A 51 -7.22 9.45 11.18
C VAL A 51 -7.74 8.48 12.22
N ASP A 52 -8.95 7.96 12.04
CA ASP A 52 -9.49 6.91 12.91
C ASP A 52 -8.90 5.53 12.59
N ASP A 53 -9.31 4.53 13.34
CA ASP A 53 -8.89 3.13 13.18
C ASP A 53 -9.41 2.46 11.90
N ASN A 54 -10.38 3.07 11.20
CA ASN A 54 -10.86 2.63 9.90
C ASN A 54 -10.11 3.30 8.74
N GLY A 55 -9.09 4.11 9.02
CA GLY A 55 -8.32 4.83 8.02
C GLY A 55 -9.02 6.08 7.48
N LYS A 56 -10.09 6.54 8.13
CA LYS A 56 -10.82 7.74 7.70
C LYS A 56 -10.23 8.99 8.36
N VAL A 57 -10.03 10.04 7.57
CA VAL A 57 -9.72 11.37 8.10
C VAL A 57 -10.95 11.91 8.84
N VAL A 58 -10.81 12.12 10.15
CA VAL A 58 -11.90 12.61 11.01
C VAL A 58 -11.75 14.09 11.38
N SER A 59 -10.54 14.65 11.31
CA SER A 59 -10.31 16.08 11.53
C SER A 59 -8.99 16.55 10.93
N LEU A 60 -9.00 17.79 10.41
CA LEU A 60 -7.80 18.59 10.19
C LEU A 60 -7.58 19.50 11.41
N ASP A 61 -6.34 19.69 11.82
CA ASP A 61 -5.93 20.57 12.94
C ASP A 61 -6.83 20.48 14.21
N PRO A 62 -7.03 19.27 14.78
CA PRO A 62 -7.95 19.10 15.89
C PRO A 62 -7.46 19.78 17.17
N ASN A 63 -8.37 20.50 17.84
CA ASN A 63 -8.14 21.08 19.17
C ASN A 63 -8.11 20.01 20.28
N LYS A 64 -8.85 18.91 20.10
CA LYS A 64 -8.91 17.80 21.05
C LYS A 64 -8.47 16.52 20.35
N VAL A 65 -7.59 15.76 21.01
CA VAL A 65 -7.09 14.48 20.51
C VAL A 65 -7.53 13.39 21.48
N PRO A 66 -8.17 12.31 21.02
CA PRO A 66 -8.57 11.20 21.88
C PRO A 66 -7.39 10.62 22.67
N ALA A 67 -7.64 10.17 23.90
CA ALA A 67 -6.64 9.44 24.67
C ALA A 67 -6.25 8.14 23.95
N GLY A 68 -4.98 7.76 24.03
CA GLY A 68 -4.47 6.56 23.34
C GLY A 68 -4.18 6.74 21.84
N THR A 69 -4.33 7.95 21.29
CA THR A 69 -3.97 8.25 19.89
C THR A 69 -2.46 8.08 19.66
N THR A 70 -2.10 7.25 18.68
CA THR A 70 -0.72 7.13 18.18
C THR A 70 -0.32 8.41 17.45
N LYS A 71 0.89 8.91 17.71
CA LYS A 71 1.41 10.12 17.05
C LYS A 71 2.45 9.75 16.01
N LEU A 72 2.33 10.34 14.83
CA LEU A 72 3.31 10.25 13.75
C LEU A 72 3.84 11.64 13.42
N ASP A 73 5.15 11.84 13.56
CA ASP A 73 5.79 13.10 13.19
C ASP A 73 6.10 13.13 11.69
N GLY A 74 5.57 14.13 10.99
CA GLY A 74 5.78 14.35 9.56
C GLY A 74 7.08 15.09 9.23
N HIS A 75 7.81 15.61 10.21
CA HIS A 75 9.11 16.29 10.03
C HIS A 75 9.07 17.42 8.99
N ASP A 76 8.02 18.24 9.03
CA ASP A 76 7.74 19.36 8.11
C ASP A 76 7.67 18.99 6.62
N LYS A 77 7.50 17.69 6.32
CA LYS A 77 7.29 17.19 4.96
C LYS A 77 5.91 17.57 4.44
N VAL A 78 5.79 17.55 3.12
CA VAL A 78 4.52 17.78 2.43
C VAL A 78 3.64 16.54 2.56
N LEU A 79 2.37 16.77 2.89
CA LEU A 79 1.34 15.72 2.91
C LEU A 79 0.21 16.13 1.95
N LEU A 80 -0.06 15.27 0.97
CA LEU A 80 -1.06 15.45 -0.07
C LEU A 80 -2.10 14.33 0.00
N PRO A 81 -3.30 14.50 -0.58
CA PRO A 81 -4.16 13.38 -0.90
C PRO A 81 -3.40 12.39 -1.78
N GLY A 82 -3.71 11.09 -1.65
CA GLY A 82 -3.17 10.07 -2.54
C GLY A 82 -3.49 10.41 -4.01
N LEU A 83 -2.55 10.13 -4.91
CA LEU A 83 -2.79 10.30 -6.34
C LEU A 83 -3.87 9.31 -6.80
N ILE A 84 -4.79 9.80 -7.63
CA ILE A 84 -5.88 8.99 -8.20
C ILE A 84 -5.67 8.98 -9.71
N ASP A 85 -5.53 7.78 -10.28
CA ASP A 85 -5.56 7.56 -11.71
C ASP A 85 -6.97 7.10 -12.11
N ALA A 86 -7.64 7.91 -12.94
CA ALA A 86 -9.00 7.63 -13.40
C ALA A 86 -9.05 6.65 -14.59
N HIS A 87 -7.91 6.35 -15.22
CA HIS A 87 -7.84 5.51 -16.41
C HIS A 87 -6.49 4.80 -16.53
N GLY A 88 -6.25 3.83 -15.65
CA GLY A 88 -5.09 2.94 -15.72
C GLY A 88 -5.43 1.55 -16.27
N HIS A 89 -4.56 1.00 -17.12
CA HIS A 89 -4.60 -0.42 -17.49
C HIS A 89 -3.76 -1.26 -16.53
N LEU A 90 -4.25 -1.50 -15.31
CA LEU A 90 -3.46 -2.09 -14.23
C LEU A 90 -2.88 -3.48 -14.58
N LEU A 91 -3.66 -4.35 -15.21
CA LEU A 91 -3.18 -5.68 -15.62
C LEU A 91 -2.10 -5.59 -16.70
N GLY A 92 -2.22 -4.65 -17.64
CA GLY A 92 -1.20 -4.41 -18.65
C GLY A 92 0.08 -3.84 -18.06
N LEU A 93 -0.03 -2.91 -17.11
CA LEU A 93 1.12 -2.37 -16.37
C LEU A 93 1.83 -3.48 -15.58
N GLY A 94 1.08 -4.27 -14.81
CA GLY A 94 1.62 -5.40 -14.06
C GLY A 94 2.29 -6.42 -14.98
N GLY A 95 1.67 -6.75 -16.12
CA GLY A 95 2.27 -7.61 -17.14
C GLY A 95 3.61 -7.07 -17.64
N ASN A 96 3.67 -5.79 -18.02
CA ASN A 96 4.91 -5.17 -18.49
C ASN A 96 6.03 -5.17 -17.43
N LEU A 97 5.70 -5.01 -16.14
CA LEU A 97 6.68 -5.05 -15.05
C LEU A 97 7.23 -6.47 -14.78
N LEU A 98 6.55 -7.50 -15.27
CA LEU A 98 6.94 -8.90 -15.17
C LEU A 98 7.58 -9.43 -16.47
N GLU A 99 7.92 -8.54 -17.39
CA GLU A 99 8.54 -8.86 -18.67
C GLU A 99 9.93 -8.23 -18.76
N VAL A 100 10.79 -8.78 -19.63
CA VAL A 100 12.08 -8.17 -19.95
C VAL A 100 11.85 -6.85 -20.68
N ASP A 101 12.35 -5.76 -20.13
CA ASP A 101 12.31 -4.44 -20.76
C ASP A 101 13.55 -4.23 -21.65
N LEU A 102 13.32 -4.17 -22.96
CA LEU A 102 14.37 -4.07 -23.98
C LEU A 102 14.48 -2.66 -24.58
N ARG A 103 13.75 -1.67 -24.05
CA ARG A 103 13.66 -0.30 -24.63
C ARG A 103 15.00 0.40 -24.81
N GLU A 104 15.91 0.18 -23.88
CA GLU A 104 17.22 0.84 -23.85
C GLU A 104 18.32 0.01 -24.53
N SER A 105 17.99 -1.14 -25.13
CA SER A 105 18.98 -1.95 -25.86
C SER A 105 19.46 -1.24 -27.13
N GLY A 106 20.77 -1.18 -27.34
CA GLY A 106 21.42 -0.55 -28.49
C GLY A 106 21.84 -1.53 -29.60
N THR A 107 21.71 -2.84 -29.36
CA THR A 107 21.97 -3.89 -30.35
C THR A 107 21.09 -5.11 -30.10
N MET A 108 20.95 -5.95 -31.11
CA MET A 108 20.31 -7.27 -30.99
C MET A 108 21.00 -8.16 -29.93
N GLN A 109 22.34 -8.15 -29.89
CA GLN A 109 23.11 -8.96 -28.93
C GLN A 109 22.91 -8.49 -27.49
N GLU A 110 22.85 -7.18 -27.27
CA GLU A 110 22.54 -6.62 -25.95
C GLU A 110 21.12 -6.99 -25.50
N ALA A 111 20.13 -6.87 -26.40
CA ALA A 111 18.77 -7.30 -26.11
C ALA A 111 18.69 -8.79 -25.74
N ALA A 112 19.36 -9.66 -26.50
CA ALA A 112 19.45 -11.09 -26.19
C ALA A 112 20.16 -11.37 -24.86
N GLN A 113 21.23 -10.64 -24.56
CA GLN A 113 21.95 -10.76 -23.30
C GLN A 113 21.05 -10.40 -22.10
N TRP A 114 20.20 -9.37 -22.22
CA TRP A 114 19.25 -9.00 -21.17
C TRP A 114 18.16 -10.06 -20.98
N VAL A 115 17.67 -10.66 -22.06
CA VAL A 115 16.75 -11.81 -21.98
C VAL A 115 17.40 -12.97 -21.24
N ALA A 116 18.65 -13.32 -21.58
CA ALA A 116 19.37 -14.40 -20.91
C ALA A 116 19.61 -14.11 -19.41
N GLN A 117 20.02 -12.89 -19.05
CA GLN A 117 20.21 -12.50 -17.66
C GLN A 117 18.91 -12.56 -16.86
N TYR A 118 17.80 -12.11 -17.45
CA TYR A 118 16.49 -12.22 -16.83
C TYR A 118 16.10 -13.68 -16.61
N ALA A 119 16.29 -14.55 -17.61
CA ALA A 119 15.98 -15.97 -17.53
C ALA A 119 16.76 -16.68 -16.41
N MET A 120 18.03 -16.33 -16.21
CA MET A 120 18.86 -16.88 -15.12
C MET A 120 18.32 -16.58 -13.72
N GLY A 121 17.62 -15.46 -13.54
CA GLY A 121 16.99 -15.07 -12.28
C GLY A 121 15.57 -15.61 -12.08
N HIS A 122 14.96 -16.19 -13.13
CA HIS A 122 13.54 -16.57 -13.17
C HIS A 122 13.37 -17.99 -13.73
N ALA A 123 14.17 -18.93 -13.21
CA ALA A 123 14.19 -20.32 -13.68
C ALA A 123 12.87 -21.09 -13.44
N ASP A 124 11.96 -20.54 -12.65
CA ASP A 124 10.62 -21.07 -12.39
C ASP A 124 9.59 -20.66 -13.46
N GLN A 125 9.92 -19.69 -14.33
CA GLN A 125 9.05 -19.27 -15.42
C GLN A 125 9.19 -20.21 -16.61
N GLU A 126 8.06 -20.75 -17.08
CA GLU A 126 8.02 -21.58 -18.30
C GLU A 126 8.32 -20.76 -19.56
N TRP A 127 7.93 -19.49 -19.58
CA TRP A 127 8.10 -18.59 -20.72
C TRP A 127 8.70 -17.26 -20.28
N ILE A 128 9.82 -16.90 -20.91
CA ILE A 128 10.39 -15.55 -20.81
C ILE A 128 9.70 -14.68 -21.84
N LYS A 129 9.04 -13.62 -21.37
CA LYS A 129 8.37 -12.63 -22.21
C LYS A 129 9.12 -11.31 -22.09
N GLY A 130 9.27 -10.60 -23.21
CA GLY A 130 9.97 -9.32 -23.26
C GLY A 130 9.40 -8.41 -24.34
N ARG A 131 9.64 -7.11 -24.20
CA ARG A 131 9.10 -6.09 -25.11
C ARG A 131 9.98 -4.85 -25.17
N GLY A 132 9.71 -4.01 -26.16
CA GLY A 132 10.24 -2.65 -26.22
C GLY A 132 11.50 -2.46 -27.06
N TRP A 133 12.07 -3.53 -27.62
CA TRP A 133 13.14 -3.42 -28.61
C TRP A 133 12.70 -2.54 -29.79
N ASN A 134 13.66 -1.81 -30.37
CA ASN A 134 13.43 -0.94 -31.51
C ASN A 134 14.70 -0.90 -32.38
N GLN A 135 14.65 -1.52 -33.56
CA GLN A 135 15.81 -1.60 -34.45
C GLN A 135 16.28 -0.23 -34.93
N GLU A 136 15.43 0.80 -34.95
CA GLU A 136 15.84 2.15 -35.34
C GLU A 136 16.85 2.78 -34.36
N LEU A 137 16.89 2.27 -33.13
CA LEU A 137 17.86 2.68 -32.10
C LEU A 137 19.14 1.85 -32.15
N TRP A 138 19.16 0.76 -32.93
CA TRP A 138 20.30 -0.15 -33.01
C TRP A 138 21.34 0.33 -34.03
N SER A 139 22.61 0.06 -33.72
CA SER A 139 23.75 0.56 -34.51
C SER A 139 23.74 0.08 -35.97
N ASP A 140 23.26 -1.13 -36.23
CA ASP A 140 23.17 -1.73 -37.56
C ASP A 140 21.75 -1.74 -38.15
N ARG A 141 20.75 -1.30 -37.35
CA ARG A 141 19.32 -1.33 -37.68
C ARG A 141 18.79 -2.68 -38.15
N SER A 142 19.46 -3.76 -37.76
CA SER A 142 19.03 -5.11 -38.12
C SER A 142 17.77 -5.49 -37.33
N PHE A 143 16.89 -6.27 -37.96
CA PHE A 143 15.79 -6.90 -37.22
C PHE A 143 16.32 -8.06 -36.39
N PRO A 144 15.77 -8.28 -35.17
CA PRO A 144 16.13 -9.46 -34.38
C PRO A 144 15.74 -10.75 -35.10
N ASN A 145 16.50 -11.81 -34.86
CA ASN A 145 16.22 -13.15 -35.35
C ASN A 145 16.28 -14.17 -34.20
N ALA A 146 15.78 -15.38 -34.43
CA ALA A 146 15.73 -16.42 -33.40
C ALA A 146 17.12 -16.91 -32.98
N GLU A 147 18.11 -16.90 -33.88
CA GLU A 147 19.46 -17.45 -33.63
C GLU A 147 20.20 -16.75 -32.49
N VAL A 148 19.86 -15.49 -32.18
CA VAL A 148 20.46 -14.79 -31.04
C VAL A 148 19.84 -15.14 -29.68
N LEU A 149 18.71 -15.85 -29.67
CA LEU A 149 18.02 -16.32 -28.46
C LEU A 149 18.15 -17.84 -28.24
N ASP A 150 18.56 -18.59 -29.26
CA ASP A 150 18.76 -20.05 -29.23
C ASP A 150 20.10 -20.46 -28.59
#